data_AF-A0A812NAF8-F1
#
_entry.id   AF-A0A812NAF8-F1
#
_cell.length_a   1.000
_cell.length_b   1.000
_cell.length_c   1.000
_cell.angle_alpha   90.00
_cell.angle_beta   90.00
_cell.angle_gamma   90.00
#
_symmetry.space_group_name_H-M   'P 1'
#
loop_
_entity.id
_entity.type
_entity.pdbx_description
1 polymer ?
#
loop_
_entity_poly.entity_id
_entity_poly.type
_entity_poly.pdbx_seq_one_letter_code
_entity_poly.pdbx_strand_id
1 'polypeptide(L)'
;MTFNDSCVWRGEEGLKVTLEAPLTFKGNLFLEGELRVEAAGPPRAPCVTVLGTLSLHAARAVFVGCRNEAGHGGAVYVGKDFILSRSHLQIENCTAKESGGGAYVTGSFRQSNASSARFQNCTAGNEGGGAFVAGSFRQSNGSAARFQKCMAGEDGGGLNVQNHLLQEDRSALEVESCATANNGGGACVFGSFWQSNGSSARFQNCRAEHEGGGLNVQNHLLQEAKGTLEVESCAAEFSGGTHVIGCFRQSNGSSARFQNCTATNVGGGLHVGQELLQEAQSALEVESCAANKGGGADVSGSFRQSNGSSARFQNCMAKSGGGGFHVGKDISQDNSYLSARGTAGTSVHLHGTLRQLGRAAKFEDLVASLSIRCSACHPLCCFVVAWPISRSYCEQMQLLQLLWLQ
;
A
#
# COMPACT_ATOMS: atom_id res chain seq x y z
N MET A 1 6.28 -18.92 -32.99
CA MET A 1 5.86 -18.29 -34.27
C MET A 1 6.09 -16.79 -34.20
N THR A 2 6.54 -16.15 -35.28
CA THR A 2 6.85 -14.71 -35.28
C THR A 2 6.03 -13.96 -36.31
N PHE A 3 5.40 -12.85 -35.91
CA PHE A 3 4.64 -11.93 -36.75
C PHE A 3 5.40 -10.60 -36.82
N ASN A 4 5.73 -10.14 -38.03
CA ASN A 4 6.57 -8.95 -38.22
C ASN A 4 5.80 -7.63 -38.14
N ASP A 5 4.49 -7.64 -38.42
CA ASP A 5 3.65 -6.47 -38.45
C ASP A 5 2.72 -6.39 -37.23
N SER A 6 1.95 -5.31 -37.14
CA SER A 6 0.87 -5.23 -36.14
C SER A 6 -0.27 -6.17 -36.52
N CYS A 7 -0.89 -6.81 -35.53
CA CYS A 7 -1.91 -7.83 -35.75
C CYS A 7 -3.15 -7.58 -34.89
N VAL A 8 -4.30 -7.99 -35.43
CA VAL A 8 -5.54 -8.15 -34.66
C VAL A 8 -5.77 -9.65 -34.50
N TRP A 9 -5.88 -10.12 -33.27
CA TRP A 9 -6.25 -11.49 -32.96
C TRP A 9 -7.66 -11.51 -32.39
N ARG A 10 -8.59 -12.03 -33.19
CA ARG A 10 -9.99 -12.20 -32.82
C ARG A 10 -10.20 -13.61 -32.31
N GLY A 11 -10.68 -13.71 -31.08
CA GLY A 11 -11.12 -14.97 -30.51
C GLY A 11 -12.63 -15.11 -30.53
N GLU A 12 -13.13 -16.25 -30.98
CA GLU A 12 -14.54 -16.60 -30.85
C GLU A 12 -14.85 -17.04 -29.41
N GLU A 13 -16.13 -17.04 -29.03
CA GLU A 13 -16.55 -17.48 -27.70
C GLU A 13 -16.00 -18.88 -27.38
N GLY A 14 -15.34 -19.00 -26.23
CA GLY A 14 -14.72 -20.26 -25.82
C GLY A 14 -13.47 -20.69 -26.60
N LEU A 15 -12.89 -19.85 -27.47
CA LEU A 15 -11.66 -20.19 -28.19
C LEU A 15 -10.52 -20.51 -27.22
N LYS A 16 -10.04 -21.75 -27.30
CA LYS A 16 -8.88 -22.24 -26.55
C LYS A 16 -7.73 -22.52 -27.50
N VAL A 17 -6.58 -21.95 -27.17
CA VAL A 17 -5.33 -22.07 -27.94
C VAL A 17 -4.26 -22.65 -27.05
N THR A 18 -3.85 -23.88 -27.37
CA THR A 18 -2.73 -24.53 -26.69
C THR A 18 -1.45 -24.28 -27.48
N LEU A 19 -0.47 -23.64 -26.84
CA LEU A 19 0.79 -23.26 -27.46
C LEU A 19 1.88 -24.29 -27.15
N GLU A 20 2.42 -24.91 -28.19
CA GLU A 20 3.65 -25.72 -28.11
C GLU A 20 4.91 -24.85 -28.17
N ALA A 21 4.79 -23.64 -28.72
CA ALA A 21 5.85 -22.66 -28.82
C ALA A 21 5.32 -21.23 -28.61
N PRO A 22 6.16 -20.31 -28.09
CA PRO A 22 5.83 -18.90 -27.94
C PRO A 22 5.33 -18.23 -29.21
N LEU A 23 4.43 -17.27 -29.06
CA LEU A 23 4.05 -16.32 -30.11
C LEU A 23 4.76 -14.99 -29.90
N THR A 24 5.43 -14.49 -30.94
CA THR A 24 6.14 -13.21 -30.91
C THR A 24 5.56 -12.27 -31.95
N PHE A 25 5.14 -11.09 -31.52
CA PHE A 25 4.64 -10.01 -32.35
C PHE A 25 5.63 -8.84 -32.29
N LYS A 26 6.25 -8.49 -33.42
CA LYS A 26 7.18 -7.35 -33.48
C LYS A 26 6.45 -6.00 -33.48
N GLY A 27 5.23 -5.97 -34.00
CA GLY A 27 4.35 -4.80 -33.97
C GLY A 27 3.46 -4.74 -32.72
N ASN A 28 2.35 -4.03 -32.85
CA ASN A 28 1.30 -3.99 -31.84
C ASN A 28 0.39 -5.22 -31.96
N LEU A 29 -0.18 -5.66 -30.85
CA LEU A 29 -1.19 -6.72 -30.83
C LEU A 29 -2.50 -6.17 -30.25
N PHE A 30 -3.58 -6.30 -31.02
CA PHE A 30 -4.93 -5.98 -30.60
C PHE A 30 -5.71 -7.28 -30.40
N LEU A 31 -6.20 -7.52 -29.20
CA LEU A 31 -7.05 -8.67 -28.89
C LEU A 31 -8.51 -8.23 -28.83
N GLU A 32 -9.36 -8.99 -29.51
CA GLU A 32 -10.82 -8.81 -29.54
C GLU A 32 -11.51 -10.16 -29.28
N GLY A 33 -12.69 -10.13 -28.67
CA GLY A 33 -13.46 -11.35 -28.38
C GLY A 33 -12.92 -12.14 -27.20
N GLU A 34 -13.09 -13.47 -27.20
CA GLU A 34 -12.65 -14.34 -26.11
C GLU A 34 -11.46 -15.20 -26.51
N LEU A 35 -10.40 -15.18 -25.70
CA LEU A 35 -9.20 -15.96 -25.96
C LEU A 35 -8.69 -16.59 -24.67
N ARG A 36 -8.50 -17.91 -24.70
CA ARG A 36 -7.80 -18.65 -23.65
C ARG A 36 -6.53 -19.27 -24.20
N VAL A 37 -5.39 -18.83 -23.70
CA VAL A 37 -4.05 -19.33 -24.07
C VAL A 37 -3.54 -20.24 -22.95
N GLU A 38 -3.15 -21.46 -23.30
CA GLU A 38 -2.53 -22.42 -22.39
C GLU A 38 -1.20 -22.92 -22.97
N ALA A 39 -0.18 -23.08 -22.14
CA ALA A 39 1.05 -23.72 -22.58
C ALA A 39 0.89 -25.25 -22.60
N ALA A 40 1.33 -25.92 -23.68
CA ALA A 40 1.31 -27.39 -23.80
C ALA A 40 2.35 -28.09 -22.90
N GLY A 41 3.42 -27.37 -22.57
CA GLY A 41 4.55 -27.80 -21.74
C GLY A 41 5.34 -26.56 -21.31
N PRO A 42 6.41 -26.68 -20.51
CA PRO A 42 7.13 -25.53 -19.98
C PRO A 42 7.84 -24.79 -21.12
N PRO A 43 7.29 -23.66 -21.60
CA PRO A 43 8.00 -22.88 -22.59
C PRO A 43 9.25 -22.28 -21.93
N ARG A 44 10.29 -22.01 -22.72
CA ARG A 44 11.51 -21.32 -22.23
C ARG A 44 11.43 -19.81 -22.42
N ALA A 45 10.23 -19.28 -22.64
CA ALA A 45 9.94 -17.91 -23.03
C ALA A 45 8.47 -17.60 -22.73
N PRO A 46 8.04 -16.32 -22.76
CA PRO A 46 6.64 -15.96 -22.52
C PRO A 46 5.72 -16.68 -23.50
N CYS A 47 4.48 -17.01 -23.09
CA CYS A 47 3.48 -17.53 -24.04
C CYS A 47 3.25 -16.54 -25.19
N VAL A 48 3.16 -15.25 -24.87
CA VAL A 48 2.99 -14.18 -25.85
C VAL A 48 3.98 -13.05 -25.58
N THR A 49 4.80 -12.74 -26.59
CA THR A 49 5.73 -11.61 -26.59
C THR A 49 5.22 -10.57 -27.59
N VAL A 50 5.00 -9.34 -27.15
CA VAL A 50 4.62 -8.19 -27.99
C VAL A 50 5.68 -7.12 -27.82
N LEU A 51 6.47 -6.84 -28.86
CA LEU A 51 7.50 -5.78 -28.78
C LEU A 51 6.87 -4.37 -28.86
N GLY A 52 5.68 -4.26 -29.44
CA GLY A 52 4.87 -3.05 -29.42
C GLY A 52 3.93 -2.96 -28.21
N THR A 53 2.76 -2.36 -28.45
CA THR A 53 1.68 -2.22 -27.47
C THR A 53 0.75 -3.43 -27.55
N LEU A 54 0.37 -3.98 -26.40
CA LEU A 54 -0.69 -4.98 -26.28
C LEU A 54 -1.98 -4.28 -25.84
N SER A 55 -3.03 -4.35 -26.65
CA SER A 55 -4.33 -3.73 -26.36
C SER A 55 -5.44 -4.76 -26.35
N LEU A 56 -6.24 -4.79 -25.29
CA LEU A 56 -7.49 -5.55 -25.21
C LEU A 56 -8.64 -4.55 -25.26
N HIS A 57 -9.53 -4.74 -26.22
CA HIS A 57 -10.69 -3.89 -26.40
C HIS A 57 -11.96 -4.73 -26.49
N ALA A 58 -12.88 -4.53 -25.55
CA ALA A 58 -14.09 -5.35 -25.45
C ALA A 58 -13.76 -6.87 -25.51
N ALA A 59 -12.69 -7.27 -24.82
CA ALA A 59 -12.12 -8.61 -24.94
C ALA A 59 -11.98 -9.30 -23.59
N ARG A 60 -11.99 -10.63 -23.62
CA ARG A 60 -11.65 -11.49 -22.48
C ARG A 60 -10.43 -12.33 -22.84
N ALA A 61 -9.31 -12.11 -22.15
CA ALA A 61 -8.09 -12.89 -22.35
C ALA A 61 -7.73 -13.64 -21.08
N VAL A 62 -7.46 -14.94 -21.22
CA VAL A 62 -7.03 -15.80 -20.12
C VAL A 62 -5.72 -16.48 -20.51
N PHE A 63 -4.70 -16.38 -19.67
CA PHE A 63 -3.42 -17.06 -19.85
C PHE A 63 -3.16 -18.00 -18.68
N VAL A 64 -2.88 -19.27 -18.95
CA VAL A 64 -2.70 -20.27 -17.89
C VAL A 64 -1.46 -21.11 -18.11
N GLY A 65 -0.69 -21.31 -17.03
CA GLY A 65 0.40 -22.27 -16.98
C GLY A 65 1.63 -21.88 -17.80
N CYS A 66 1.76 -20.60 -18.17
CA CYS A 66 2.88 -20.12 -18.95
C CYS A 66 4.13 -19.98 -18.08
N ARG A 67 5.24 -20.56 -18.52
CA ARG A 67 6.53 -20.50 -17.82
C ARG A 67 7.58 -19.87 -18.73
N ASN A 68 8.41 -19.00 -18.18
CA ASN A 68 9.59 -18.46 -18.83
C ASN A 68 10.81 -18.72 -17.96
N GLU A 69 11.63 -19.71 -18.34
CA GLU A 69 12.83 -20.10 -17.58
C GLU A 69 14.08 -19.27 -17.90
N ALA A 70 13.98 -18.31 -18.81
CA ALA A 70 15.14 -17.58 -19.32
C ALA A 70 15.03 -16.06 -19.18
N GLY A 71 13.91 -15.51 -18.73
CA GLY A 71 13.78 -14.07 -18.56
C GLY A 71 12.45 -13.60 -18.00
N HIS A 72 12.01 -12.46 -18.51
CA HIS A 72 10.84 -11.71 -18.05
C HIS A 72 9.51 -12.18 -18.65
N GLY A 73 8.40 -12.01 -17.92
CA GLY A 73 7.05 -12.24 -18.42
C GLY A 73 6.72 -13.73 -18.54
N GLY A 74 6.00 -14.29 -17.57
CA GLY A 74 5.60 -15.70 -17.66
C GLY A 74 4.54 -15.91 -18.75
N ALA A 75 3.40 -15.24 -18.63
CA ALA A 75 2.36 -15.27 -19.66
C ALA A 75 2.66 -14.30 -20.79
N VAL A 76 2.90 -13.04 -20.45
CA VAL A 76 3.01 -11.96 -21.43
C VAL A 76 4.24 -11.08 -21.18
N TYR A 77 4.95 -10.79 -22.25
CA TYR A 77 5.96 -9.73 -22.30
C TYR A 77 5.47 -8.62 -23.24
N VAL A 78 5.47 -7.37 -22.77
CA VAL A 78 5.01 -6.21 -23.52
C VAL A 78 6.11 -5.14 -23.55
N GLY A 79 6.65 -4.86 -24.74
CA GLY A 79 7.76 -3.93 -24.94
C GLY A 79 7.37 -2.45 -24.85
N LYS A 80 6.07 -2.13 -24.92
CA LYS A 80 5.51 -0.80 -24.71
C LYS A 80 4.37 -0.85 -23.69
N ASP A 81 3.23 -0.24 -24.00
CA ASP A 81 2.09 -0.16 -23.09
C ASP A 81 1.22 -1.43 -23.16
N PHE A 82 0.64 -1.81 -22.01
CA PHE A 82 -0.41 -2.83 -21.92
C PHE A 82 -1.73 -2.14 -21.55
N ILE A 83 -2.67 -2.12 -22.49
CA ILE A 83 -3.91 -1.35 -22.40
C ILE A 83 -5.12 -2.28 -22.29
N LEU A 84 -5.93 -2.10 -21.26
CA LEU A 84 -7.25 -2.72 -21.08
C LEU A 84 -8.35 -1.67 -21.17
N SER A 85 -9.29 -1.86 -22.09
CA SER A 85 -10.47 -1.02 -22.23
C SER A 85 -11.72 -1.88 -22.40
N ARG A 86 -12.68 -1.75 -21.47
CA ARG A 86 -13.88 -2.60 -21.39
C ARG A 86 -13.54 -4.10 -21.47
N SER A 87 -12.46 -4.53 -20.81
CA SER A 87 -11.89 -5.86 -21.02
C SER A 87 -11.63 -6.61 -19.71
N HIS A 88 -11.57 -7.93 -19.80
CA HIS A 88 -11.27 -8.84 -18.70
C HIS A 88 -9.98 -9.62 -18.98
N LEU A 89 -8.95 -9.39 -18.16
CA LEU A 89 -7.68 -10.12 -18.22
C LEU A 89 -7.57 -11.05 -17.01
N GLN A 90 -7.18 -12.29 -17.24
CA GLN A 90 -6.88 -13.27 -16.20
C GLN A 90 -5.58 -14.00 -16.52
N ILE A 91 -4.63 -13.99 -15.59
CA ILE A 91 -3.34 -14.66 -15.72
C ILE A 91 -3.15 -15.56 -14.50
N GLU A 92 -2.94 -16.86 -14.74
CA GLU A 92 -2.98 -17.88 -13.68
C GLU A 92 -1.83 -18.88 -13.79
N ASN A 93 -1.22 -19.19 -12.64
CA ASN A 93 -0.19 -20.21 -12.51
C ASN A 93 0.98 -19.98 -13.49
N CYS A 94 1.36 -18.73 -13.68
CA CYS A 94 2.43 -18.35 -14.58
C CYS A 94 3.72 -18.07 -13.81
N THR A 95 4.87 -18.32 -14.45
CA THR A 95 6.17 -18.16 -13.80
C THR A 95 7.16 -17.51 -14.74
N ALA A 96 7.94 -16.55 -14.23
CA ALA A 96 9.11 -15.98 -14.90
C ALA A 96 10.36 -16.18 -14.03
N LYS A 97 11.50 -16.45 -14.65
CA LYS A 97 12.79 -16.55 -13.94
C LYS A 97 13.26 -15.20 -13.41
N GLU A 98 12.96 -14.12 -14.12
CA GLU A 98 13.31 -12.76 -13.70
C GLU A 98 12.03 -12.06 -13.22
N SER A 99 11.72 -10.86 -13.70
CA SER A 99 10.53 -10.09 -13.27
C SER A 99 9.25 -10.41 -14.08
N GLY A 100 8.09 -10.15 -13.47
CA GLY A 100 6.78 -10.23 -14.12
C GLY A 100 6.27 -11.66 -14.29
N GLY A 101 6.03 -12.37 -13.19
CA GLY A 101 5.66 -13.79 -13.21
C GLY A 101 4.40 -14.07 -14.04
N GLY A 102 3.42 -13.16 -14.01
CA GLY A 102 2.32 -13.14 -14.96
C GLY A 102 2.63 -12.25 -16.17
N ALA A 103 2.84 -10.96 -15.95
CA ALA A 103 3.09 -9.97 -17.00
C ALA A 103 4.35 -9.14 -16.72
N TYR A 104 5.16 -8.92 -17.75
CA TYR A 104 6.22 -7.92 -17.75
C TYR A 104 5.89 -6.82 -18.77
N VAL A 105 5.83 -5.57 -18.32
CA VAL A 105 5.47 -4.42 -19.15
C VAL A 105 6.57 -3.35 -19.04
N THR A 106 7.25 -3.09 -20.16
CA THR A 106 8.30 -2.07 -20.22
C THR A 106 7.73 -0.65 -20.17
N GLY A 107 6.55 -0.44 -20.77
CA GLY A 107 5.81 0.82 -20.69
C GLY A 107 4.83 0.85 -19.52
N SER A 108 3.67 1.46 -19.74
CA SER A 108 2.62 1.58 -18.73
C SER A 108 1.56 0.49 -18.85
N PHE A 109 1.02 0.05 -17.71
CA PHE A 109 -0.18 -0.78 -17.65
C PHE A 109 -1.39 0.14 -17.41
N ARG A 110 -2.35 0.19 -18.34
CA ARG A 110 -3.48 1.11 -18.28
C ARG A 110 -4.80 0.35 -18.30
N GLN A 111 -5.61 0.52 -17.27
CA GLN A 111 -6.96 0.02 -17.18
C GLN A 111 -7.96 1.17 -17.24
N SER A 112 -9.01 0.97 -18.04
CA SER A 112 -10.07 1.96 -18.21
C SER A 112 -11.41 1.30 -18.47
N ASN A 113 -12.48 2.07 -18.32
CA ASN A 113 -13.84 1.73 -18.72
C ASN A 113 -14.32 0.40 -18.12
N ALA A 114 -14.31 0.30 -16.79
CA ALA A 114 -14.72 -0.89 -16.03
C ALA A 114 -13.98 -2.18 -16.40
N SER A 115 -12.73 -2.09 -16.88
CA SER A 115 -11.90 -3.27 -17.13
C SER A 115 -11.50 -3.97 -15.83
N SER A 116 -11.29 -5.28 -15.87
CA SER A 116 -10.74 -6.05 -14.75
C SER A 116 -9.44 -6.78 -15.14
N ALA A 117 -8.44 -6.78 -14.27
CA ALA A 117 -7.29 -7.67 -14.37
C ALA A 117 -7.13 -8.52 -13.11
N ARG A 118 -6.90 -9.82 -13.29
CA ARG A 118 -6.63 -10.76 -12.21
C ARG A 118 -5.33 -11.49 -12.47
N PHE A 119 -4.43 -11.46 -11.50
CA PHE A 119 -3.19 -12.23 -11.47
C PHE A 119 -3.26 -13.18 -10.29
N GLN A 120 -3.14 -14.48 -10.54
CA GLN A 120 -3.28 -15.49 -9.51
C GLN A 120 -2.17 -16.54 -9.57
N ASN A 121 -1.59 -16.87 -8.42
CA ASN A 121 -0.55 -17.89 -8.30
C ASN A 121 0.62 -17.66 -9.26
N CYS A 122 1.01 -16.41 -9.46
CA CYS A 122 2.09 -16.06 -10.37
C CYS A 122 3.40 -15.84 -9.60
N THR A 123 4.52 -16.30 -10.16
CA THR A 123 5.82 -16.25 -9.49
C THR A 123 6.88 -15.61 -10.38
N ALA A 124 7.62 -14.65 -9.84
CA ALA A 124 8.79 -14.04 -10.44
C ALA A 124 10.04 -14.40 -9.61
N GLY A 125 11.18 -14.60 -10.26
CA GLY A 125 12.44 -14.77 -9.53
C GLY A 125 13.00 -13.46 -8.98
N ASN A 126 12.67 -12.32 -9.60
CA ASN A 126 13.09 -10.99 -9.13
C ASN A 126 11.87 -10.20 -8.66
N GLU A 127 11.20 -9.45 -9.53
CA GLU A 127 10.19 -8.47 -9.11
C GLU A 127 8.81 -8.75 -9.72
N GLY A 128 7.75 -8.32 -9.04
CA GLY A 128 6.40 -8.30 -9.63
C GLY A 128 5.87 -9.70 -9.92
N GLY A 129 5.60 -10.48 -8.87
CA GLY A 129 5.18 -11.88 -8.99
C GLY A 129 3.94 -12.04 -9.89
N GLY A 130 2.96 -11.15 -9.75
CA GLY A 130 1.86 -11.02 -10.70
C GLY A 130 2.24 -10.17 -11.90
N ALA A 131 2.62 -8.92 -11.67
CA ALA A 131 3.03 -8.01 -12.73
C ALA A 131 4.21 -7.13 -12.33
N PHE A 132 5.13 -6.95 -13.27
CA PHE A 132 6.16 -5.91 -13.24
C PHE A 132 5.83 -4.85 -14.29
N VAL A 133 5.86 -3.58 -13.89
CA VAL A 133 5.56 -2.43 -14.75
C VAL A 133 6.66 -1.37 -14.60
N ALA A 134 7.49 -1.21 -15.63
CA ALA A 134 8.55 -0.21 -15.64
C ALA A 134 8.01 1.24 -15.80
N GLY A 135 6.86 1.41 -16.44
CA GLY A 135 6.14 2.67 -16.50
C GLY A 135 5.22 2.86 -15.29
N SER A 136 4.07 3.50 -15.53
CA SER A 136 3.03 3.67 -14.52
C SER A 136 1.96 2.59 -14.63
N PHE A 137 1.39 2.21 -13.49
CA PHE A 137 0.18 1.40 -13.45
C PHE A 137 -1.00 2.34 -13.17
N ARG A 138 -1.90 2.50 -14.14
CA ARG A 138 -3.04 3.42 -14.06
C ARG A 138 -4.36 2.67 -14.14
N GLN A 139 -5.23 2.91 -13.18
CA GLN A 139 -6.61 2.45 -13.13
C GLN A 139 -7.54 3.66 -13.22
N SER A 140 -8.65 3.53 -13.95
CA SER A 140 -9.60 4.61 -14.17
C SER A 140 -10.99 4.08 -14.50
N ASN A 141 -12.00 4.93 -14.36
CA ASN A 141 -13.39 4.67 -14.72
C ASN A 141 -13.93 3.34 -14.15
N GLY A 142 -13.83 3.13 -12.84
CA GLY A 142 -14.38 1.94 -12.17
C GLY A 142 -13.67 0.62 -12.50
N SER A 143 -12.43 0.67 -13.02
CA SER A 143 -11.65 -0.55 -13.27
C SER A 143 -11.19 -1.25 -11.99
N ALA A 144 -10.96 -2.56 -12.05
CA ALA A 144 -10.48 -3.36 -10.93
C ALA A 144 -9.18 -4.12 -11.27
N ALA A 145 -8.28 -4.24 -10.30
CA ALA A 145 -7.10 -5.10 -10.38
C ALA A 145 -7.02 -5.96 -9.12
N ARG A 146 -6.75 -7.25 -9.31
CA ARG A 146 -6.56 -8.19 -8.21
C ARG A 146 -5.29 -9.00 -8.39
N PHE A 147 -4.47 -9.05 -7.35
CA PHE A 147 -3.28 -9.87 -7.26
C PHE A 147 -3.46 -10.83 -6.10
N GLN A 148 -3.40 -12.14 -6.36
CA GLN A 148 -3.67 -13.14 -5.34
C GLN A 148 -2.60 -14.24 -5.35
N LYS A 149 -2.00 -14.51 -4.19
CA LYS A 149 -1.03 -15.61 -4.02
C LYS A 149 0.16 -15.51 -4.99
N CYS A 150 0.58 -14.28 -5.30
CA CYS A 150 1.73 -14.04 -6.15
C CYS A 150 3.00 -13.89 -5.31
N MET A 151 4.13 -14.31 -5.86
CA MET A 151 5.42 -14.29 -5.16
C MET A 151 6.53 -13.71 -6.03
N ALA A 152 7.42 -12.94 -5.42
CA ALA A 152 8.60 -12.38 -6.05
C ALA A 152 9.84 -12.63 -5.19
N GLY A 153 11.01 -12.78 -5.79
CA GLY A 153 12.27 -12.98 -5.04
C GLY A 153 12.86 -11.70 -4.47
N GLU A 154 12.44 -10.53 -4.95
CA GLU A 154 12.91 -9.22 -4.52
C GLU A 154 11.71 -8.36 -4.14
N ASP A 155 11.16 -7.54 -5.04
CA ASP A 155 10.17 -6.51 -4.71
C ASP A 155 8.80 -6.74 -5.37
N GLY A 156 7.72 -6.44 -4.64
CA GLY A 156 6.36 -6.44 -5.18
C GLY A 156 5.81 -7.85 -5.44
N GLY A 157 5.48 -8.60 -4.38
CA GLY A 157 5.01 -9.98 -4.50
C GLY A 157 3.81 -10.13 -5.45
N GLY A 158 2.86 -9.19 -5.37
CA GLY A 158 1.77 -9.03 -6.35
C GLY A 158 2.16 -8.14 -7.52
N LEU A 159 2.52 -6.90 -7.22
CA LEU A 159 2.71 -5.83 -8.19
C LEU A 159 3.99 -5.04 -7.88
N ASN A 160 4.84 -4.86 -8.89
CA ASN A 160 5.97 -3.93 -8.83
C ASN A 160 5.80 -2.84 -9.88
N VAL A 161 5.86 -1.57 -9.45
CA VAL A 161 5.71 -0.39 -10.32
C VAL A 161 6.89 0.55 -10.13
N GLN A 162 7.65 0.79 -11.20
CA GLN A 162 8.85 1.61 -11.14
C GLN A 162 8.56 3.12 -11.20
N ASN A 163 7.42 3.52 -11.78
CA ASN A 163 6.99 4.90 -11.79
C ASN A 163 5.81 5.11 -10.81
N HIS A 164 4.63 5.53 -11.29
CA HIS A 164 3.50 5.83 -10.42
C HIS A 164 2.43 4.73 -10.43
N LEU A 165 1.85 4.45 -9.26
CA LEU A 165 0.57 3.76 -9.13
C LEU A 165 -0.52 4.84 -9.07
N LEU A 166 -1.40 4.87 -10.08
CA LEU A 166 -2.43 5.89 -10.24
C LEU A 166 -3.80 5.22 -10.22
N GLN A 167 -4.61 5.51 -9.20
CA GLN A 167 -5.91 4.87 -8.99
C GLN A 167 -7.04 5.91 -9.03
N GLU A 168 -7.64 6.09 -10.21
CA GLU A 168 -8.60 7.15 -10.50
C GLU A 168 -10.07 6.64 -10.51
N ASP A 169 -11.01 7.57 -10.34
CA ASP A 169 -12.43 7.39 -10.66
C ASP A 169 -13.09 6.09 -10.13
N ARG A 170 -13.09 5.90 -8.81
CA ARG A 170 -13.73 4.74 -8.13
C ARG A 170 -13.17 3.39 -8.58
N SER A 171 -11.91 3.34 -8.96
CA SER A 171 -11.25 2.06 -9.26
C SER A 171 -10.92 1.28 -7.98
N ALA A 172 -10.67 -0.01 -8.12
CA ALA A 172 -10.34 -0.91 -7.02
C ALA A 172 -9.02 -1.66 -7.24
N LEU A 173 -8.18 -1.71 -6.21
CA LEU A 173 -6.97 -2.54 -6.15
C LEU A 173 -7.07 -3.48 -4.96
N GLU A 174 -7.04 -4.78 -5.23
CA GLU A 174 -7.02 -5.83 -4.21
C GLU A 174 -5.73 -6.65 -4.32
N VAL A 175 -5.01 -6.77 -3.21
CA VAL A 175 -3.80 -7.61 -3.13
C VAL A 175 -3.90 -8.53 -1.93
N GLU A 176 -3.82 -9.83 -2.16
CA GLU A 176 -4.12 -10.83 -1.16
C GLU A 176 -3.10 -11.97 -1.16
N SER A 177 -2.56 -12.28 0.02
CA SER A 177 -1.65 -13.42 0.22
C SER A 177 -0.42 -13.39 -0.67
N CYS A 178 0.07 -12.20 -1.01
CA CYS A 178 1.29 -12.02 -1.80
C CYS A 178 2.52 -11.94 -0.90
N ALA A 179 3.67 -12.40 -1.40
CA ALA A 179 4.90 -12.42 -0.62
C ALA A 179 6.14 -12.05 -1.44
N THR A 180 7.14 -11.48 -0.78
CA THR A 180 8.40 -11.07 -1.41
C THR A 180 9.57 -11.11 -0.43
N ALA A 181 10.79 -11.33 -0.92
CA ALA A 181 11.99 -11.40 -0.05
C ALA A 181 12.69 -10.03 0.17
N ASN A 182 12.20 -8.96 -0.44
CA ASN A 182 12.63 -7.59 -0.18
C ASN A 182 11.44 -6.75 0.28
N ASN A 183 10.93 -5.83 -0.55
CA ASN A 183 9.93 -4.84 -0.15
C ASN A 183 8.60 -4.97 -0.87
N GLY A 184 7.52 -4.57 -0.19
CA GLY A 184 6.19 -4.51 -0.77
C GLY A 184 5.61 -5.89 -1.01
N GLY A 185 5.32 -6.63 0.07
CA GLY A 185 4.85 -8.02 -0.02
C GLY A 185 3.61 -8.15 -0.91
N GLY A 186 2.70 -7.17 -0.83
CA GLY A 186 1.63 -6.99 -1.81
C GLY A 186 2.08 -6.20 -3.02
N ALA A 187 2.42 -4.93 -2.82
CA ALA A 187 2.91 -4.06 -3.90
C ALA A 187 4.12 -3.21 -3.49
N CYS A 188 5.03 -3.00 -4.43
CA CYS A 188 6.15 -2.07 -4.31
C CYS A 188 6.03 -0.98 -5.39
N VAL A 189 6.04 0.28 -4.98
CA VAL A 189 5.90 1.45 -5.85
C VAL A 189 7.09 2.38 -5.64
N PHE A 190 7.96 2.50 -6.65
CA PHE A 190 9.16 3.34 -6.57
C PHE A 190 8.87 4.84 -6.73
N GLY A 191 7.83 5.19 -7.48
CA GLY A 191 7.31 6.55 -7.50
C GLY A 191 6.31 6.77 -6.38
N SER A 192 5.25 7.49 -6.73
CA SER A 192 4.15 7.79 -5.80
C SER A 192 2.95 6.91 -6.06
N PHE A 193 2.20 6.62 -4.99
CA PHE A 193 0.86 6.06 -5.11
C PHE A 193 -0.17 7.18 -4.93
N TRP A 194 -0.92 7.47 -5.99
CA TRP A 194 -2.02 8.42 -5.99
C TRP A 194 -3.36 7.68 -6.06
N GLN A 195 -4.14 7.80 -5.01
CA GLN A 195 -5.49 7.28 -4.92
C GLN A 195 -6.48 8.43 -5.00
N SER A 196 -7.19 8.56 -6.12
CA SER A 196 -8.16 9.62 -6.34
C SER A 196 -9.50 9.35 -5.66
N ASN A 197 -10.43 10.30 -5.82
CA ASN A 197 -11.70 10.32 -5.12
C ASN A 197 -12.55 9.04 -5.29
N GLY A 198 -12.91 8.45 -4.15
CA GLY A 198 -13.79 7.27 -4.08
C GLY A 198 -13.14 5.95 -4.53
N SER A 199 -11.84 5.93 -4.80
CA SER A 199 -11.09 4.71 -5.10
C SER A 199 -10.77 3.91 -3.83
N SER A 200 -10.63 2.58 -3.96
CA SER A 200 -10.36 1.68 -2.82
C SER A 200 -9.14 0.78 -3.05
N ALA A 201 -8.20 0.74 -2.12
CA ALA A 201 -7.05 -0.15 -2.15
C ALA A 201 -7.05 -1.03 -0.90
N ARG A 202 -6.95 -2.35 -1.10
CA ARG A 202 -6.92 -3.33 -0.02
C ARG A 202 -5.71 -4.26 -0.15
N PHE A 203 -4.97 -4.39 0.93
CA PHE A 203 -3.83 -5.31 1.06
C PHE A 203 -4.11 -6.26 2.23
N GLN A 204 -4.12 -7.56 1.99
CA GLN A 204 -4.48 -8.54 3.00
C GLN A 204 -3.52 -9.73 3.02
N ASN A 205 -3.09 -10.15 4.21
CA ASN A 205 -2.25 -11.34 4.41
C ASN A 205 -0.94 -11.31 3.59
N CYS A 206 -0.41 -10.12 3.32
CA CYS A 206 0.81 -9.97 2.53
C CYS A 206 2.06 -9.93 3.41
N ARG A 207 3.20 -10.41 2.87
CA ARG A 207 4.46 -10.49 3.61
C ARG A 207 5.65 -9.98 2.82
N ALA A 208 6.44 -9.12 3.44
CA ALA A 208 7.77 -8.73 2.98
C ALA A 208 8.82 -9.23 3.99
N GLU A 209 10.07 -9.41 3.56
CA GLU A 209 11.16 -9.65 4.51
C GLU A 209 11.76 -8.33 5.03
N HIS A 210 11.73 -7.26 4.23
CA HIS A 210 12.27 -5.95 4.61
C HIS A 210 11.16 -4.91 4.86
N GLU A 211 10.71 -4.17 3.85
CA GLU A 211 9.78 -3.03 4.06
C GLU A 211 8.36 -3.28 3.53
N GLY A 212 7.35 -2.86 4.29
CA GLY A 212 5.97 -2.72 3.80
C GLY A 212 5.34 -4.06 3.43
N GLY A 213 4.88 -4.82 4.43
CA GLY A 213 4.32 -6.17 4.19
C GLY A 213 3.14 -6.17 3.23
N GLY A 214 2.26 -5.17 3.33
CA GLY A 214 1.20 -4.91 2.35
C GLY A 214 1.69 -4.07 1.18
N LEU A 215 2.21 -2.88 1.49
CA LEU A 215 2.54 -1.85 0.51
C LEU A 215 3.85 -1.14 0.88
N ASN A 216 4.75 -0.99 -0.09
CA ASN A 216 5.90 -0.10 0.02
C ASN A 216 5.82 1.02 -1.03
N VAL A 217 5.98 2.27 -0.60
CA VAL A 217 5.98 3.46 -1.47
C VAL A 217 7.23 4.29 -1.20
N GLN A 218 8.11 4.36 -2.19
CA GLN A 218 9.42 5.02 -2.07
C GLN A 218 9.35 6.55 -2.17
N ASN A 219 8.23 7.11 -2.69
CA ASN A 219 8.01 8.54 -2.70
C ASN A 219 6.81 8.92 -1.81
N HIS A 220 5.70 9.39 -2.38
CA HIS A 220 4.55 9.85 -1.61
C HIS A 220 3.34 8.93 -1.78
N LEU A 221 2.59 8.75 -0.69
CA LEU A 221 1.25 8.19 -0.70
C LEU A 221 0.25 9.35 -0.61
N LEU A 222 -0.53 9.57 -1.66
CA LEU A 222 -1.54 10.62 -1.72
C LEU A 222 -2.91 9.97 -1.84
N GLN A 223 -3.73 10.17 -0.82
CA GLN A 223 -5.11 9.72 -0.78
C GLN A 223 -6.02 10.94 -0.88
N GLU A 224 -6.68 11.11 -2.03
CA GLU A 224 -7.64 12.16 -2.25
C GLU A 224 -8.97 11.90 -1.51
N ALA A 225 -9.89 12.86 -1.59
CA ALA A 225 -11.13 12.85 -0.84
C ALA A 225 -11.92 11.54 -1.00
N LYS A 226 -12.44 10.97 0.09
CA LYS A 226 -13.23 9.72 0.08
C LYS A 226 -12.49 8.47 -0.45
N GLY A 227 -11.18 8.54 -0.69
CA GLY A 227 -10.38 7.35 -0.95
C GLY A 227 -10.36 6.43 0.28
N THR A 228 -10.29 5.12 0.06
CA THR A 228 -10.21 4.11 1.12
C THR A 228 -8.94 3.27 0.96
N LEU A 229 -8.14 3.17 2.01
CA LEU A 229 -6.96 2.30 2.09
C LEU A 229 -7.13 1.34 3.27
N GLU A 230 -7.14 0.04 2.99
CA GLU A 230 -7.24 -1.01 4.01
C GLU A 230 -6.03 -1.92 3.93
N VAL A 231 -5.36 -2.12 5.06
CA VAL A 231 -4.20 -3.00 5.16
C VAL A 231 -4.38 -3.91 6.37
N GLU A 232 -4.45 -5.21 6.14
CA GLU A 232 -4.88 -6.18 7.14
C GLU A 232 -3.96 -7.40 7.18
N SER A 233 -3.54 -7.78 8.38
CA SER A 233 -2.77 -9.01 8.63
C SER A 233 -1.48 -9.10 7.80
N CYS A 234 -0.82 -7.97 7.60
CA CYS A 234 0.41 -7.87 6.84
C CYS A 234 1.65 -7.88 7.77
N ALA A 235 2.77 -8.42 7.28
CA ALA A 235 3.99 -8.54 8.06
C ALA A 235 5.26 -8.18 7.30
N ALA A 236 6.22 -7.53 7.98
CA ALA A 236 7.54 -7.20 7.45
C ALA A 236 8.57 -7.00 8.58
N GLU A 237 9.83 -6.75 8.25
CA GLU A 237 10.81 -6.29 9.23
C GLU A 237 10.56 -4.82 9.61
N PHE A 238 10.36 -3.97 8.61
CA PHE A 238 10.10 -2.54 8.73
C PHE A 238 8.71 -2.22 8.17
N SER A 239 7.80 -1.86 9.05
CA SER A 239 6.38 -1.64 8.77
C SER A 239 5.61 -2.83 8.20
N GLY A 240 4.88 -3.51 9.08
CA GLY A 240 4.10 -4.69 8.71
C GLY A 240 3.03 -4.39 7.68
N GLY A 241 2.33 -3.25 7.82
CA GLY A 241 1.29 -2.83 6.88
C GLY A 241 1.84 -2.05 5.70
N THR A 242 2.16 -0.77 5.91
CA THR A 242 2.57 0.13 4.84
C THR A 242 3.78 0.97 5.20
N HIS A 243 4.80 0.91 4.35
CA HIS A 243 5.99 1.74 4.44
C HIS A 243 5.91 2.87 3.39
N VAL A 244 6.07 4.12 3.83
CA VAL A 244 6.14 5.29 2.94
C VAL A 244 7.39 6.10 3.29
N ILE A 245 8.35 6.21 2.36
CA ILE A 245 9.59 6.96 2.62
C ILE A 245 9.33 8.47 2.67
N GLY A 246 8.51 8.98 1.76
CA GLY A 246 8.16 10.40 1.70
C GLY A 246 7.02 10.75 2.66
N CYS A 247 5.96 11.30 2.09
CA CYS A 247 4.81 11.81 2.85
C CYS A 247 3.59 10.94 2.60
N PHE A 248 2.78 10.78 3.64
CA PHE A 248 1.43 10.26 3.51
C PHE A 248 0.44 11.41 3.73
N ARG A 249 -0.29 11.79 2.68
CA ARG A 249 -1.32 12.81 2.72
C ARG A 249 -2.70 12.18 2.56
N GLN A 250 -3.56 12.38 3.55
CA GLN A 250 -4.97 12.04 3.53
C GLN A 250 -5.79 13.31 3.36
N SER A 251 -6.52 13.40 2.25
CA SER A 251 -7.41 14.53 1.95
C SER A 251 -8.80 14.38 2.53
N ASN A 252 -9.61 15.42 2.39
CA ASN A 252 -10.91 15.55 3.04
C ASN A 252 -11.83 14.31 2.94
N GLY A 253 -12.24 13.75 4.08
CA GLY A 253 -13.18 12.63 4.13
C GLY A 253 -12.64 11.28 3.63
N SER A 254 -11.32 11.15 3.43
CA SER A 254 -10.67 9.86 3.14
C SER A 254 -10.52 8.99 4.40
N SER A 255 -10.31 7.68 4.23
CA SER A 255 -10.08 6.75 5.32
C SER A 255 -8.91 5.82 5.04
N ALA A 256 -8.04 5.63 6.04
CA ALA A 256 -7.04 4.57 6.04
C ALA A 256 -7.15 3.72 7.30
N ARG A 257 -7.14 2.40 7.14
CA ARG A 257 -7.22 1.43 8.22
C ARG A 257 -6.07 0.44 8.12
N PHE A 258 -5.37 0.23 9.24
CA PHE A 258 -4.31 -0.74 9.40
C PHE A 258 -4.68 -1.67 10.55
N GLN A 259 -4.81 -2.97 10.29
CA GLN A 259 -5.30 -3.92 11.28
C GLN A 259 -4.45 -5.19 11.34
N ASN A 260 -4.12 -5.64 12.55
CA ASN A 260 -3.38 -6.90 12.79
C ASN A 260 -2.03 -6.97 12.05
N CYS A 261 -1.40 -5.83 11.79
CA CYS A 261 -0.13 -5.78 11.07
C CYS A 261 1.05 -5.85 12.04
N THR A 262 2.10 -6.57 11.67
CA THR A 262 3.27 -6.80 12.54
C THR A 262 4.57 -6.44 11.85
N ALA A 263 5.38 -5.61 12.51
CA ALA A 263 6.77 -5.37 12.16
C ALA A 263 7.70 -5.96 13.22
N THR A 264 8.92 -6.32 12.86
CA THR A 264 9.93 -6.60 13.90
C THR A 264 10.51 -5.31 14.44
N ASN A 265 10.75 -4.28 13.60
CA ASN A 265 11.45 -3.07 13.98
C ASN A 265 10.51 -1.88 14.24
N VAL A 266 9.91 -1.30 13.20
CA VAL A 266 9.13 -0.04 13.33
C VAL A 266 7.75 -0.13 12.70
N GLY A 267 6.78 0.61 13.25
CA GLY A 267 5.54 0.98 12.55
C GLY A 267 4.66 -0.21 12.16
N GLY A 268 4.19 -1.01 13.13
CA GLY A 268 3.52 -2.29 12.87
C GLY A 268 2.44 -2.22 11.80
N GLY A 269 1.59 -1.19 11.86
CA GLY A 269 0.64 -0.84 10.80
C GLY A 269 1.21 0.09 9.74
N LEU A 270 1.82 1.20 10.14
CA LEU A 270 2.22 2.27 9.24
C LEU A 270 3.58 2.87 9.61
N HIS A 271 4.45 3.08 8.63
CA HIS A 271 5.63 3.92 8.76
C HIS A 271 5.62 5.05 7.72
N VAL A 272 5.95 6.26 8.15
CA VAL A 272 6.09 7.44 7.28
C VAL A 272 7.41 8.17 7.57
N GLY A 273 8.27 8.27 6.57
CA GLY A 273 9.62 8.83 6.72
C GLY A 273 9.65 10.36 6.87
N GLN A 274 8.71 11.09 6.27
CA GLN A 274 8.67 12.56 6.36
C GLN A 274 7.47 13.09 7.13
N GLU A 275 6.31 13.19 6.49
CA GLU A 275 5.15 13.85 7.09
C GLU A 275 3.87 13.05 6.85
N LEU A 276 3.11 12.88 7.93
CA LEU A 276 1.75 12.39 7.89
C LEU A 276 0.80 13.58 8.02
N LEU A 277 0.16 13.95 6.91
CA LEU A 277 -0.80 15.05 6.84
C LEU A 277 -2.22 14.50 6.72
N GLN A 278 -3.04 14.81 7.70
CA GLN A 278 -4.43 14.41 7.76
C GLN A 278 -5.34 15.66 7.66
N GLU A 279 -5.99 15.83 6.52
CA GLU A 279 -6.91 16.94 6.25
C GLU A 279 -8.28 16.72 6.88
N ALA A 280 -9.15 17.73 6.78
CA ALA A 280 -10.43 17.75 7.48
C ALA A 280 -11.26 16.48 7.28
N GLN A 281 -12.01 16.07 8.30
CA GLN A 281 -12.97 14.94 8.23
C GLN A 281 -12.40 13.58 7.79
N SER A 282 -11.09 13.43 7.64
CA SER A 282 -10.48 12.15 7.29
C SER A 282 -10.24 11.28 8.52
N ALA A 283 -10.16 9.97 8.30
CA ALA A 283 -10.02 8.96 9.34
C ALA A 283 -8.74 8.13 9.15
N LEU A 284 -8.00 7.95 10.24
CA LEU A 284 -6.86 7.05 10.34
C LEU A 284 -7.10 6.10 11.50
N GLU A 285 -7.24 4.82 11.21
CA GLU A 285 -7.48 3.78 12.20
C GLU A 285 -6.33 2.77 12.18
N VAL A 286 -5.72 2.54 13.33
CA VAL A 286 -4.66 1.55 13.50
C VAL A 286 -5.01 0.66 14.69
N GLU A 287 -5.18 -0.63 14.45
CA GLU A 287 -5.75 -1.55 15.42
C GLU A 287 -4.94 -2.85 15.50
N SER A 288 -4.60 -3.26 16.73
CA SER A 288 -3.96 -4.55 17.00
C SER A 288 -2.65 -4.76 16.24
N CYS A 289 -1.91 -3.66 16.01
CA CYS A 289 -0.63 -3.69 15.32
C CYS A 289 0.53 -3.79 16.31
N ALA A 290 1.64 -4.40 15.91
CA ALA A 290 2.80 -4.59 16.78
C ALA A 290 4.14 -4.30 16.09
N ALA A 291 5.08 -3.71 16.82
CA ALA A 291 6.47 -3.48 16.39
C ALA A 291 7.43 -3.41 17.58
N ASN A 292 8.75 -3.34 17.38
CA ASN A 292 9.65 -2.94 18.47
C ASN A 292 9.44 -1.46 18.83
N LYS A 293 9.27 -0.57 17.85
CA LYS A 293 9.03 0.87 18.00
C LYS A 293 7.81 1.35 17.22
N GLY A 294 6.95 2.18 17.82
CA GLY A 294 5.75 2.70 17.15
C GLY A 294 4.80 1.58 16.75
N GLY A 295 4.29 0.84 17.75
CA GLY A 295 3.59 -0.43 17.55
C GLY A 295 2.44 -0.34 16.55
N GLY A 296 1.65 0.74 16.63
CA GLY A 296 0.68 1.09 15.61
C GLY A 296 1.31 1.80 14.43
N ALA A 297 1.78 3.02 14.63
CA ALA A 297 2.47 3.77 13.59
C ALA A 297 3.72 4.51 14.09
N ASP A 298 4.66 4.70 13.16
CA ASP A 298 5.90 5.44 13.35
C ASP A 298 6.03 6.52 12.27
N VAL A 299 6.07 7.79 12.69
CA VAL A 299 6.26 8.95 11.80
C VAL A 299 7.59 9.59 12.15
N SER A 300 8.57 9.48 11.26
CA SER A 300 9.93 9.98 11.51
C SER A 300 9.99 11.51 11.54
N GLY A 301 9.14 12.20 10.77
CA GLY A 301 9.02 13.65 10.86
C GLY A 301 7.79 14.10 11.63
N SER A 302 6.90 14.87 10.98
CA SER A 302 5.79 15.55 11.66
C SER A 302 4.45 14.89 11.38
N PHE A 303 3.54 15.02 12.35
CA PHE A 303 2.15 14.64 12.19
C PHE A 303 1.26 15.87 12.30
N ARG A 304 0.46 16.13 11.24
CA ARG A 304 -0.46 17.26 11.21
C ARG A 304 -1.88 16.77 11.00
N GLN A 305 -2.77 17.21 11.88
CA GLN A 305 -4.21 16.98 11.76
C GLN A 305 -4.97 18.30 11.66
N SER A 306 -5.86 18.36 10.68
CA SER A 306 -6.75 19.51 10.43
C SER A 306 -8.14 19.27 11.02
N ASN A 307 -8.96 20.34 11.05
CA ASN A 307 -10.27 20.37 11.69
C ASN A 307 -11.18 19.17 11.35
N GLY A 308 -11.67 18.50 12.39
CA GLY A 308 -12.63 17.41 12.27
C GLY A 308 -12.07 16.07 11.80
N SER A 309 -10.75 15.94 11.60
CA SER A 309 -10.13 14.63 11.35
C SER A 309 -10.00 13.78 12.61
N SER A 310 -9.89 12.47 12.44
CA SER A 310 -9.71 11.52 13.54
C SER A 310 -8.56 10.55 13.28
N ALA A 311 -7.66 10.39 14.24
CA ALA A 311 -6.69 9.30 14.29
C ALA A 311 -6.87 8.48 15.57
N ARG A 312 -6.98 7.17 15.41
CA ARG A 312 -7.27 6.22 16.49
C ARG A 312 -6.30 5.04 16.43
N PHE A 313 -5.52 4.87 17.48
CA PHE A 313 -4.57 3.77 17.66
C PHE A 313 -5.03 2.89 18.83
N GLN A 314 -5.32 1.62 18.58
CA GLN A 314 -5.95 0.73 19.57
C GLN A 314 -5.26 -0.61 19.66
N ASN A 315 -5.06 -1.09 20.89
CA ASN A 315 -4.51 -2.43 21.14
C ASN A 315 -3.15 -2.65 20.46
N CYS A 316 -2.40 -1.57 20.25
CA CYS A 316 -1.11 -1.64 19.58
C CYS A 316 0.01 -1.89 20.59
N MET A 317 1.02 -2.66 20.19
CA MET A 317 2.09 -3.11 21.06
C MET A 317 3.46 -2.64 20.57
N ALA A 318 4.24 -2.04 21.47
CA ALA A 318 5.64 -1.75 21.22
C ALA A 318 6.53 -2.15 22.39
N LYS A 319 7.78 -2.53 22.12
CA LYS A 319 8.79 -2.72 23.16
C LYS A 319 9.38 -1.39 23.65
N SER A 320 9.45 -0.41 22.76
CA SER A 320 9.96 0.94 23.03
C SER A 320 9.25 1.98 22.17
N GLY A 321 9.35 3.27 22.52
CA GLY A 321 8.94 4.37 21.64
C GLY A 321 7.45 4.44 21.28
N GLY A 322 6.53 4.04 22.17
CA GLY A 322 5.09 4.23 21.96
C GLY A 322 4.38 2.98 21.40
N GLY A 323 3.51 2.36 22.19
CA GLY A 323 2.69 1.21 21.79
C GLY A 323 1.72 1.56 20.66
N GLY A 324 1.04 2.71 20.77
CA GLY A 324 0.14 3.22 19.74
C GLY A 324 0.86 3.97 18.63
N PHE A 325 1.56 5.03 18.99
CA PHE A 325 2.02 6.03 18.03
C PHE A 325 3.34 6.68 18.43
N HIS A 326 4.27 6.77 17.46
CA HIS A 326 5.55 7.46 17.60
C HIS A 326 5.68 8.61 16.61
N VAL A 327 6.11 9.79 17.07
CA VAL A 327 6.43 10.94 16.20
C VAL A 327 7.79 11.51 16.54
N GLY A 328 8.67 11.58 15.52
CA GLY A 328 10.05 12.03 15.65
C GLY A 328 10.24 13.54 15.76
N LYS A 329 9.29 14.33 15.22
CA LYS A 329 9.31 15.80 15.31
C LYS A 329 8.02 16.30 15.99
N ASP A 330 7.26 17.15 15.31
CA ASP A 330 6.14 17.87 15.88
C ASP A 330 4.81 17.18 15.62
N ILE A 331 3.88 17.34 16.57
CA ILE A 331 2.46 17.09 16.39
C ILE A 331 1.74 18.43 16.37
N SER A 332 0.98 18.68 15.30
CA SER A 332 0.09 19.85 15.18
C SER A 332 -1.34 19.38 14.99
N GLN A 333 -2.24 19.84 15.86
CA GLN A 333 -3.66 19.52 15.82
C GLN A 333 -4.49 20.80 15.82
N ASP A 334 -5.40 20.90 14.86
CA ASP A 334 -6.45 21.92 14.82
C ASP A 334 -7.81 21.22 14.86
N ASN A 335 -8.53 21.37 15.97
CA ASN A 335 -9.89 20.85 16.17
C ASN A 335 -10.10 19.39 15.73
N SER A 336 -9.09 18.55 15.91
CA SER A 336 -9.09 17.14 15.53
C SER A 336 -9.19 16.21 16.74
N TYR A 337 -9.39 14.91 16.48
CA TYR A 337 -9.36 13.87 17.50
C TYR A 337 -8.13 12.97 17.31
N LEU A 338 -7.34 12.81 18.37
CA LEU A 338 -6.27 11.81 18.45
C LEU A 338 -6.47 10.98 19.72
N SER A 339 -6.54 9.67 19.54
CA SER A 339 -6.53 8.70 20.63
C SER A 339 -5.53 7.62 20.35
N ALA A 340 -4.69 7.33 21.33
CA ALA A 340 -3.78 6.20 21.27
C ALA A 340 -3.84 5.43 22.58
N ARG A 341 -3.98 4.11 22.47
CA ARG A 341 -4.00 3.16 23.58
C ARG A 341 -3.12 1.96 23.26
N GLY A 342 -1.99 1.88 23.94
CA GLY A 342 -1.06 0.75 23.87
C GLY A 342 -1.22 -0.21 25.06
N THR A 343 -0.83 -1.47 24.88
CA THR A 343 -0.88 -2.50 25.94
C THR A 343 0.47 -2.77 26.62
N ALA A 344 1.57 -2.25 26.06
CA ALA A 344 2.92 -2.32 26.65
C ALA A 344 3.70 -1.05 26.29
N GLY A 345 4.24 -0.37 27.31
CA GLY A 345 4.86 0.94 27.14
C GLY A 345 3.85 2.07 26.89
N THR A 346 4.35 3.30 26.86
CA THR A 346 3.52 4.51 26.69
C THR A 346 2.67 4.43 25.44
N SER A 347 1.45 4.95 25.46
CA SER A 347 0.59 4.90 24.27
C SER A 347 1.11 5.80 23.16
N VAL A 348 1.74 6.92 23.52
CA VAL A 348 2.36 7.88 22.60
C VAL A 348 3.76 8.22 23.05
N HIS A 349 4.66 8.36 22.07
CA HIS A 349 6.01 8.87 22.26
C HIS A 349 6.29 10.02 21.29
N LEU A 350 6.77 11.14 21.82
CA LEU A 350 6.98 12.40 21.09
C LEU A 350 8.37 12.95 21.39
N HIS A 351 9.14 13.26 20.34
CA HIS A 351 10.45 13.90 20.45
C HIS A 351 10.46 15.42 20.18
N GLY A 352 9.33 16.03 19.77
CA GLY A 352 9.23 17.46 19.47
C GLY A 352 8.14 18.19 20.23
N THR A 353 7.45 19.12 19.56
CA THR A 353 6.43 19.99 20.15
C THR A 353 5.04 19.44 19.90
N LEU A 354 4.16 19.52 20.90
CA LEU A 354 2.73 19.37 20.71
C LEU A 354 2.08 20.77 20.62
N ARG A 355 1.50 21.09 19.46
CA ARG A 355 0.66 22.28 19.27
C ARG A 355 -0.78 21.85 19.09
N GLN A 356 -1.64 22.32 19.99
CA GLN A 356 -3.05 22.00 19.99
C GLN A 356 -3.88 23.27 19.96
N LEU A 357 -4.68 23.41 18.92
CA LEU A 357 -5.64 24.49 18.73
C LEU A 357 -7.04 23.84 18.72
N GLY A 358 -7.79 23.90 19.82
CA GLY A 358 -9.18 23.40 19.87
C GLY A 358 -9.39 22.10 20.65
N ARG A 359 -10.16 21.15 20.09
CA ARG A 359 -10.62 19.91 20.75
C ARG A 359 -9.50 19.10 21.43
N ALA A 360 -9.83 18.46 22.56
CA ALA A 360 -8.91 17.70 23.41
C ALA A 360 -8.31 16.46 22.73
N ALA A 361 -7.05 16.18 23.05
CA ALA A 361 -6.35 14.95 22.68
C ALA A 361 -6.40 14.01 23.88
N LYS A 362 -6.72 12.72 23.66
CA LYS A 362 -6.82 11.75 24.75
C LYS A 362 -5.67 10.75 24.67
N PHE A 363 -4.74 10.88 25.61
CA PHE A 363 -3.63 9.95 25.78
C PHE A 363 -3.84 9.17 27.09
N GLU A 364 -3.89 7.84 26.99
CA GLU A 364 -3.82 6.95 28.15
C GLU A 364 -2.34 6.56 28.27
N ASP A 365 -1.60 7.15 29.21
CA ASP A 365 -0.15 6.98 29.44
C ASP A 365 0.79 7.66 28.43
N LEU A 366 1.12 8.94 28.71
CA LEU A 366 2.06 9.76 27.94
C LEU A 366 3.43 9.84 28.66
N VAL A 367 4.50 9.47 27.97
CA VAL A 367 5.88 9.85 28.34
C VAL A 367 6.40 10.75 27.24
N ALA A 368 6.65 12.01 27.59
CA ALA A 368 7.17 13.02 26.68
C ALA A 368 8.25 13.84 27.39
N SER A 369 9.35 14.13 26.70
CA SER A 369 10.21 15.28 27.03
C SER A 369 9.55 16.53 26.46
N LEU A 370 8.58 17.08 27.18
CA LEU A 370 7.59 17.98 26.60
C LEU A 370 7.93 19.47 26.82
N SER A 371 7.97 20.24 25.73
CA SER A 371 7.77 21.70 25.78
C SER A 371 6.38 22.00 25.22
N ILE A 372 5.40 22.23 26.09
CA ILE A 372 4.04 22.64 25.67
C ILE A 372 4.05 24.16 25.48
N ARG A 373 3.72 24.64 24.28
CA ARG A 373 3.34 26.05 24.06
C ARG A 373 1.89 26.12 23.62
N CYS A 374 1.03 26.60 24.51
CA CYS A 374 -0.38 26.88 24.22
C CYS A 374 -0.51 28.35 23.78
N SER A 375 -0.86 28.63 22.52
CA SER A 375 -0.85 30.01 21.98
C SER A 375 -2.21 30.72 22.00
N ALA A 376 -3.28 30.10 22.53
CA ALA A 376 -4.57 30.75 22.73
C ALA A 376 -5.43 29.95 23.72
N CYS A 377 -5.37 30.26 25.02
CA CYS A 377 -6.27 29.65 25.99
C CYS A 377 -7.62 30.38 26.03
N HIS A 378 -8.66 29.73 25.53
CA HIS A 378 -10.02 29.95 26.02
C HIS A 378 -10.16 29.20 27.37
N PRO A 379 -10.86 29.72 28.39
CA PRO A 379 -10.85 29.16 29.76
C PRO A 379 -11.43 27.74 29.97
N LEU A 380 -11.72 26.99 28.89
CA LEU A 380 -12.27 25.62 28.95
C LEU A 380 -11.33 24.53 28.41
N CYS A 381 -10.08 24.85 28.06
CA CYS A 381 -9.09 23.86 27.65
C CYS A 381 -8.52 23.11 28.88
N CYS A 382 -9.24 22.11 29.38
CA CYS A 382 -8.72 21.18 30.39
C CYS A 382 -7.84 20.11 29.72
N PHE A 383 -6.54 20.12 30.03
CA PHE A 383 -5.70 18.94 29.85
C PHE A 383 -5.98 17.98 31.01
N VAL A 384 -6.55 16.81 30.72
CA VAL A 384 -6.58 15.71 31.69
C VAL A 384 -5.38 14.82 31.39
N VAL A 385 -4.22 15.17 31.94
CA VAL A 385 -3.11 14.21 32.04
C VAL A 385 -3.39 13.38 33.29
N ALA A 386 -4.15 12.30 33.13
CA ALA A 386 -4.31 11.32 34.19
C ALA A 386 -3.00 10.54 34.30
N TRP A 387 -2.13 10.90 35.25
CA TRP A 387 -1.03 10.04 35.66
C TRP A 387 -1.63 8.85 36.43
N PRO A 388 -1.45 7.59 36.00
CA PRO A 388 -1.67 6.49 36.90
C PRO A 388 -0.56 6.53 37.95
N ILE A 389 -0.91 6.80 39.21
CA ILE A 389 -0.01 6.62 40.34
C ILE A 389 0.21 5.11 40.48
N SER A 390 1.33 4.61 39.96
CA SER A 390 1.80 3.27 40.33
C SER A 390 2.28 3.32 41.77
N ARG A 391 1.84 2.34 42.58
CA ARG A 391 1.92 2.34 44.05
C ARG A 391 3.33 2.10 44.63
N SER A 392 4.42 2.39 43.90
CA SER A 392 5.77 1.94 44.30
C SER A 392 6.87 3.01 44.35
N TYR A 393 6.57 4.30 44.24
CA TYR A 393 7.54 5.36 44.56
C TYR A 393 6.87 6.43 45.42
N CYS A 394 6.93 6.22 46.73
CA CYS A 394 6.55 7.21 47.73
C CYS A 394 7.81 7.60 48.49
N GLU A 395 8.58 8.54 47.95
CA GLU A 395 9.31 9.55 48.73
C GLU A 395 9.93 10.60 47.79
N GLN A 396 9.69 11.87 48.13
CA GLN A 396 10.18 13.11 47.51
C GLN A 396 9.52 13.59 46.20
N MET A 397 8.46 14.38 46.34
CA MET A 397 8.19 15.51 45.45
C MET A 397 7.58 16.67 46.23
N GLN A 398 8.23 17.84 46.11
CA GLN A 398 7.79 19.13 46.62
C GLN A 398 6.50 19.58 45.91
N LEU A 399 5.53 20.06 46.69
CA LEU A 399 4.29 20.67 46.20
C LEU A 399 4.60 21.90 45.33
N LEU A 400 4.10 21.90 44.08
CA LEU A 400 3.87 23.12 43.32
C LEU A 400 2.48 23.67 43.70
N GLN A 401 2.44 24.82 44.37
CA GLN A 401 1.21 25.56 44.65
C GLN A 401 0.69 26.25 43.39
N LEU A 402 -0.59 26.01 43.06
CA LEU A 402 -1.37 26.79 42.11
C LEU A 402 -1.85 28.08 42.78
N LEU A 403 -1.29 29.22 42.40
CA LEU A 403 -1.78 30.55 42.76
C LEU A 403 -2.85 30.98 41.77
N TRP A 404 -4.08 31.15 42.26
CA TRP A 404 -5.14 31.92 41.62
C TRP A 404 -4.93 33.40 41.92
N LEU A 405 -4.88 34.25 40.90
CA LEU A 405 -5.12 35.69 41.03
C LEU A 405 -6.27 36.06 40.10
N GLN A 406 -7.20 36.83 40.66
CA GLN A 406 -8.48 37.28 40.09
C GLN A 406 -8.33 38.16 38.86
#